data_AF-A0A1F7SS77-F1
#
_entry.id   AF-A0A1F7SS77-F1
#
_cell.length_a   1.000
_cell.length_b   1.000
_cell.length_c   1.000
_cell.angle_alpha   90.00
_cell.angle_beta   90.00
_cell.angle_gamma   90.00
#
_symmetry.space_group_name_H-M   'P 1'
#
loop_
_entity.id
_entity.type
_entity.pdbx_description
1 polymer ?
#
loop_
_entity_poly.entity_id
_entity_poly.type
_entity_poly.pdbx_seq_one_letter_code
_entity_poly.pdbx_strand_id
1 'polypeptide(L)'
;MKKMQGFTLMEMVVAMTIMLMLIALVVSSMNPWGVLNKGQDATRKKDLKRLSVAFEEYSNDHDGCYPTSTVLAGLACNSDDFAPWLQRWPCDPDGSQYYIVVDDVDCPRWFKILTNLDNVNDADIPEDWYDSFRNVGGGGVLLPSQEVNYGVSSTNMNWYEYVISSTCSGICSTDCGPSGCQSVVSCDLTTPGGCYADNNGENAAICVTDCCGPTCSN
;
A
#
# COMPACT_ATOMS: atom_id res chain seq x y z
N MET A 1 57.58 32.44 -32.83
CA MET A 1 57.45 31.65 -31.58
C MET A 1 56.11 32.00 -30.96
N LYS A 2 55.17 31.04 -30.83
CA LYS A 2 53.87 31.27 -30.18
C LYS A 2 54.05 31.20 -28.67
N LYS A 3 53.80 32.30 -27.94
CA LYS A 3 53.72 32.27 -26.48
C LYS A 3 52.47 31.50 -26.08
N MET A 4 52.65 30.40 -25.35
CA MET A 4 51.55 29.77 -24.62
C MET A 4 51.33 30.57 -23.34
N GLN A 5 50.18 31.24 -23.24
CA GLN A 5 49.77 31.92 -22.01
C GLN A 5 49.17 30.86 -21.09
N GLY A 6 49.80 30.64 -19.93
CA GLY A 6 49.27 29.77 -18.88
C GLY A 6 48.30 30.54 -17.99
N PHE A 7 47.27 29.85 -17.49
CA PHE A 7 46.35 30.39 -16.49
C PHE A 7 47.08 30.79 -15.22
N THR A 8 46.62 31.87 -14.58
CA THR A 8 47.15 32.29 -13.28
C THR A 8 46.48 31.51 -12.15
N LEU A 9 47.19 31.32 -11.04
CA LEU A 9 46.66 30.59 -9.87
C LEU A 9 45.40 31.28 -9.31
N MET A 10 45.38 32.61 -9.33
CA MET A 10 44.22 33.41 -8.88
C MET A 10 42.98 33.16 -9.74
N GLU A 11 43.15 33.04 -11.06
CA GLU A 11 42.05 32.84 -12.00
C GLU A 11 41.37 31.48 -11.81
N MET A 12 42.15 30.45 -11.48
CA MET A 12 41.60 29.14 -11.12
C MET A 12 40.83 29.18 -9.79
N VAL A 13 41.29 29.95 -8.81
CA VAL A 13 40.59 30.10 -7.51
C VAL A 13 39.26 30.85 -7.67
N VAL A 14 39.23 31.90 -8.48
CA VAL A 14 37.98 32.65 -8.78
C VAL A 14 37.00 31.79 -9.57
N ALA A 15 37.47 31.03 -10.56
CA ALA A 15 36.61 30.14 -11.33
C ALA A 15 35.99 29.02 -10.46
N MET A 16 36.79 28.40 -9.58
CA MET A 16 36.30 27.37 -8.65
C MET A 16 35.30 27.93 -7.64
N THR A 17 35.52 29.14 -7.11
CA THR A 17 34.57 29.76 -6.17
C THR A 17 33.24 30.07 -6.81
N ILE A 18 33.23 30.59 -8.05
CA ILE A 18 32.00 30.81 -8.81
C ILE A 18 31.30 29.47 -9.09
N MET A 19 32.05 28.43 -9.47
CA MET A 19 31.50 27.10 -9.73
C MET A 19 30.83 26.50 -8.49
N LEU A 20 31.49 26.56 -7.33
CA LEU A 20 30.94 26.06 -6.07
C LEU A 20 29.69 26.84 -5.64
N MET A 21 29.67 28.16 -5.83
CA MET A 21 28.50 28.98 -5.56
C MET A 21 27.31 28.58 -6.44
N LEU A 22 27.53 28.38 -7.74
CA LEU A 22 26.46 27.95 -8.66
C LEU A 22 25.94 26.55 -8.31
N ILE A 23 26.83 25.60 -7.97
CA ILE A 23 26.43 24.26 -7.53
C ILE A 23 25.58 24.34 -6.26
N ALA A 24 25.96 25.17 -5.28
CA ALA A 24 25.20 25.34 -4.05
C ALA A 24 23.79 25.89 -4.31
N LEU A 25 23.64 26.83 -5.26
CA LEU A 25 22.33 27.37 -5.65
C LEU A 25 21.45 26.30 -6.32
N VAL A 26 22.02 25.50 -7.22
CA VAL A 26 21.29 24.43 -7.90
C VAL A 26 20.83 23.35 -6.91
N VAL A 27 21.72 22.89 -6.04
CA VAL A 27 21.40 21.87 -5.03
C VAL A 27 20.42 22.39 -3.98
N SER A 28 20.45 23.69 -3.65
CA SER A 28 19.46 24.31 -2.78
C SER A 28 18.09 24.44 -3.46
N SER A 29 18.08 24.69 -4.77
CA SER A 29 16.84 24.83 -5.55
C SER A 29 16.19 23.49 -5.91
N MET A 30 16.97 22.42 -6.02
CA MET A 30 16.46 21.08 -6.29
C MET A 30 16.28 20.37 -4.95
N ASN A 31 15.16 19.69 -4.73
CA ASN A 31 15.04 18.74 -3.62
C ASN A 31 15.47 17.35 -4.12
N PRO A 32 16.77 16.99 -4.08
CA PRO A 32 17.26 15.73 -4.65
C PRO A 32 16.58 14.52 -4.02
N TRP A 33 16.25 14.62 -2.72
CA TRP A 33 15.53 13.59 -1.99
C TRP A 33 14.10 13.40 -2.54
N GLY A 34 13.37 14.50 -2.80
CA GLY A 34 12.04 14.42 -3.41
C GLY A 34 12.02 13.79 -4.81
N VAL A 35 13.09 14.00 -5.60
CA VAL A 35 13.21 13.38 -6.94
C VAL A 35 13.47 11.88 -6.83
N LEU A 36 14.32 11.45 -5.90
CA LEU A 36 14.58 10.03 -5.66
C LEU A 36 13.32 9.31 -5.17
N ASN A 37 12.62 9.86 -4.18
CA ASN A 37 11.38 9.30 -3.64
C ASN A 37 10.32 9.15 -4.74
N LYS A 38 10.15 10.16 -5.61
CA LYS A 38 9.24 10.07 -6.75
C LYS A 38 9.60 8.95 -7.73
N GLY A 39 10.89 8.68 -7.93
CA GLY A 39 11.36 7.55 -8.75
C GLY A 39 11.07 6.19 -8.11
N GLN A 40 11.22 6.10 -6.79
CA GLN A 40 10.90 4.90 -6.02
C GLN A 40 9.39 4.64 -6.03
N ASP A 41 8.56 5.65 -5.76
CA ASP A 41 7.10 5.56 -5.83
C ASP A 41 6.61 5.16 -7.22
N ALA A 42 7.19 5.71 -8.29
CA ALA A 42 6.87 5.29 -9.65
C ALA A 42 7.22 3.81 -9.91
N THR A 43 8.28 3.31 -9.28
CA THR A 43 8.66 1.89 -9.34
C THR A 43 7.66 1.02 -8.58
N ARG A 44 7.29 1.41 -7.34
CA ARG A 44 6.25 0.73 -6.54
C ARG A 44 4.93 0.59 -7.30
N LYS A 45 4.44 1.70 -7.87
CA LYS A 45 3.20 1.69 -8.66
C LYS A 45 3.27 0.77 -9.88
N LYS A 46 4.40 0.80 -10.59
CA LYS A 46 4.63 -0.06 -11.74
C LYS A 46 4.64 -1.54 -11.35
N ASP A 47 5.31 -1.88 -10.25
CA ASP A 47 5.45 -3.27 -9.80
C ASP A 47 4.12 -3.83 -9.30
N LEU A 48 3.35 -3.05 -8.52
CA LEU A 48 1.99 -3.40 -8.13
C LEU A 48 1.10 -3.68 -9.35
N LYS A 49 1.15 -2.83 -10.38
CA LYS A 49 0.38 -3.04 -11.61
C LYS A 49 0.80 -4.33 -12.34
N ARG A 50 2.09 -4.65 -12.37
CA ARG A 50 2.58 -5.90 -12.99
C ARG A 50 2.12 -7.13 -12.22
N LEU A 51 2.17 -7.08 -10.89
CA LEU A 51 1.66 -8.14 -10.03
C LEU A 51 0.15 -8.34 -10.21
N SER A 52 -0.63 -7.26 -10.25
CA SER A 52 -2.08 -7.33 -10.51
C SER A 52 -2.37 -8.03 -11.85
N VAL A 53 -1.69 -7.67 -12.93
CA VAL A 53 -1.83 -8.35 -14.22
C VAL A 53 -1.47 -9.84 -14.12
N ALA A 54 -0.36 -10.18 -13.46
CA ALA A 54 0.04 -11.57 -13.28
C ALA A 54 -0.97 -12.38 -12.47
N PHE A 55 -1.64 -11.77 -11.49
CA PHE A 55 -2.69 -12.43 -10.70
C PHE A 55 -3.95 -12.67 -11.55
N GLU A 56 -4.32 -11.75 -12.43
CA GLU A 56 -5.40 -11.97 -13.39
C GLU A 56 -5.04 -13.08 -14.40
N GLU A 57 -3.80 -13.12 -14.89
CA GLU A 57 -3.34 -14.21 -15.76
C GLU A 57 -3.35 -15.57 -15.04
N TYR A 58 -2.88 -15.62 -13.78
CA TYR A 58 -2.96 -16.81 -12.93
C TYR A 58 -4.41 -17.29 -12.78
N SER A 59 -5.33 -16.37 -12.49
CA SER A 59 -6.75 -16.67 -12.29
C SER A 59 -7.40 -17.26 -13.55
N ASN A 60 -7.04 -16.76 -14.72
CA ASN A 60 -7.52 -17.30 -16.00
C ASN A 60 -7.12 -18.76 -16.23
N ASP A 61 -5.96 -19.18 -15.70
CA ASP A 61 -5.48 -20.57 -15.79
C ASP A 61 -5.99 -21.47 -14.65
N HIS A 62 -6.59 -20.90 -13.60
CA HIS A 62 -7.04 -21.60 -12.38
C HIS A 62 -8.54 -21.41 -12.12
N ASP A 63 -9.37 -21.56 -13.14
CA ASP A 63 -10.85 -21.55 -13.03
C ASP A 63 -11.42 -20.32 -12.30
N GLY A 64 -10.75 -19.16 -12.42
CA GLY A 64 -11.16 -17.91 -11.78
C GLY A 64 -10.81 -17.81 -10.29
N CYS A 65 -9.84 -18.59 -9.80
CA CYS A 65 -9.29 -18.51 -8.45
C CYS A 65 -7.95 -17.77 -8.47
N TYR A 66 -7.78 -16.78 -7.60
CA TYR A 66 -6.49 -16.11 -7.38
C TYR A 66 -5.53 -16.98 -6.54
N PRO A 67 -4.22 -16.65 -6.50
CA PRO A 67 -3.26 -17.39 -5.68
C PRO A 67 -3.66 -17.43 -4.20
N THR A 68 -3.54 -18.61 -3.59
CA THR A 68 -3.78 -18.78 -2.15
C THR A 68 -2.64 -18.19 -1.33
N SER A 69 -2.90 -17.90 -0.05
CA SER A 69 -1.89 -17.47 0.92
C SER A 69 -0.70 -18.45 0.99
N THR A 70 -0.94 -19.75 0.83
CA THR A 70 0.09 -20.79 0.80
C THR A 70 1.01 -20.72 -0.42
N VAL A 71 0.47 -20.43 -1.62
CA VAL A 71 1.27 -20.21 -2.83
C VAL A 71 2.13 -18.95 -2.65
N LEU A 72 1.52 -17.88 -2.13
CA LEU A 72 2.19 -16.59 -1.95
C LEU A 72 3.30 -16.63 -0.90
N ALA A 73 3.14 -17.43 0.17
CA ALA A 73 4.14 -17.57 1.23
C ALA A 73 5.49 -18.15 0.74
N GLY A 74 5.48 -18.88 -0.40
CA GLY A 74 6.68 -19.39 -1.02
C GLY A 74 7.42 -18.38 -1.90
N LEU A 75 6.81 -17.24 -2.22
CA LEU A 75 7.35 -16.29 -3.19
C LEU A 75 8.28 -15.28 -2.51
N ALA A 76 9.53 -15.28 -2.97
CA ALA A 76 10.56 -14.38 -2.48
C ALA A 76 10.91 -13.31 -3.51
N CYS A 77 11.45 -12.21 -3.01
CA CYS A 77 12.09 -11.18 -3.80
C CYS A 77 13.04 -11.74 -4.88
N ASN A 78 12.87 -11.31 -6.13
CA ASN A 78 13.63 -11.75 -7.30
C ASN A 78 13.51 -13.23 -7.70
N SER A 79 12.62 -14.00 -7.05
CA SER A 79 12.32 -15.38 -7.46
C SER A 79 11.62 -15.43 -8.82
N ASP A 80 11.76 -16.57 -9.49
CA ASP A 80 11.06 -16.94 -10.73
C ASP A 80 10.00 -18.04 -10.48
N ASP A 81 9.68 -18.31 -9.22
CA ASP A 81 8.78 -19.39 -8.78
C ASP A 81 7.29 -19.15 -9.15
N PHE A 82 6.94 -17.94 -9.58
CA PHE A 82 5.59 -17.58 -10.06
C PHE A 82 5.45 -17.61 -11.60
N ALA A 83 6.40 -18.25 -12.29
CA ALA A 83 6.29 -18.51 -13.72
C ALA A 83 5.10 -19.47 -14.03
N PRO A 84 4.45 -19.33 -15.20
CA PRO A 84 4.78 -18.44 -16.31
C PRO A 84 4.22 -17.01 -16.20
N TRP A 85 3.33 -16.73 -15.24
CA TRP A 85 2.58 -15.47 -15.14
C TRP A 85 3.44 -14.28 -14.73
N LEU A 86 4.52 -14.52 -13.97
CA LEU A 86 5.50 -13.49 -13.65
C LEU A 86 6.91 -14.05 -13.69
N GLN A 87 7.73 -13.53 -14.62
CA GLN A 87 9.11 -13.98 -14.79
C GLN A 87 10.00 -13.73 -13.58
N ARG A 88 9.79 -12.60 -12.89
CA ARG A 88 10.58 -12.23 -11.71
C ARG A 88 9.73 -11.45 -10.74
N TRP A 89 9.67 -11.96 -9.52
CA TRP A 89 8.95 -11.32 -8.42
C TRP A 89 9.62 -10.01 -8.01
N PRO A 90 8.92 -8.86 -8.04
CA PRO A 90 9.50 -7.57 -7.70
C PRO A 90 9.67 -7.41 -6.19
N CYS A 91 10.50 -6.44 -5.82
CA CYS A 91 10.71 -5.97 -4.45
C CYS A 91 10.40 -4.49 -4.40
N ASP A 92 9.98 -4.02 -3.23
CA ASP A 92 10.00 -2.59 -2.97
C ASP A 92 11.43 -2.04 -3.14
N PRO A 93 11.61 -0.80 -3.63
CA PRO A 93 12.92 -0.15 -3.70
C PRO A 93 13.73 -0.15 -2.40
N ASP A 94 13.10 -0.29 -1.23
CA ASP A 94 13.77 -0.45 0.06
C ASP A 94 14.27 -1.89 0.36
N GLY A 95 13.94 -2.85 -0.51
CA GLY A 95 14.30 -4.26 -0.41
C GLY A 95 13.26 -5.15 0.29
N SER A 96 12.17 -4.57 0.78
CA SER A 96 11.06 -5.31 1.40
C SER A 96 10.12 -5.93 0.36
N GLN A 97 9.25 -6.83 0.82
CA GLN A 97 8.19 -7.40 0.00
C GLN A 97 6.94 -6.54 0.09
N TYR A 98 6.18 -6.48 -1.01
CA TYR A 98 4.86 -5.86 -0.99
C TYR A 98 3.89 -6.65 -0.11
N TYR A 99 2.96 -5.94 0.51
CA TYR A 99 1.89 -6.56 1.29
C TYR A 99 0.85 -7.13 0.34
N ILE A 100 0.57 -8.43 0.45
CA ILE A 100 -0.44 -9.10 -0.38
C ILE A 100 -1.48 -9.70 0.55
N VAL A 101 -2.74 -9.35 0.28
CA VAL A 101 -3.89 -9.81 1.04
C VAL A 101 -4.81 -10.53 0.06
N VAL A 102 -5.19 -11.74 0.41
CA VAL A 102 -6.12 -12.57 -0.37
C VAL A 102 -7.22 -13.09 0.55
N ASP A 103 -8.30 -13.56 -0.05
CA ASP A 103 -9.33 -14.28 0.67
C ASP A 103 -8.79 -15.58 1.28
N ASP A 104 -9.17 -15.89 2.52
CA ASP A 104 -8.66 -17.05 3.27
C ASP A 104 -9.53 -18.30 3.01
N VAL A 105 -9.59 -18.68 1.73
CA VAL A 105 -10.35 -19.83 1.23
C VAL A 105 -9.56 -20.57 0.15
N ASP A 106 -9.95 -21.81 -0.14
CA ASP A 106 -9.28 -22.66 -1.15
C ASP A 106 -9.33 -22.09 -2.58
N CYS A 107 -10.27 -21.17 -2.86
CA CYS A 107 -10.39 -20.47 -4.15
C CYS A 107 -10.63 -18.97 -3.91
N PRO A 108 -9.56 -18.18 -3.70
CA PRO A 108 -9.69 -16.76 -3.44
C PRO A 108 -10.35 -16.02 -4.61
N ARG A 109 -11.34 -15.17 -4.31
CA ARG A 109 -12.13 -14.44 -5.33
C ARG A 109 -11.72 -12.99 -5.51
N TRP A 110 -10.82 -12.52 -4.67
CA TRP A 110 -10.29 -11.17 -4.73
C TRP A 110 -8.88 -11.17 -4.13
N PHE A 111 -8.13 -10.13 -4.46
CA PHE A 111 -6.82 -9.87 -3.87
C PHE A 111 -6.63 -8.36 -3.71
N LYS A 112 -5.68 -8.00 -2.84
CA LYS A 112 -5.10 -6.66 -2.73
C LYS A 112 -3.59 -6.77 -2.67
N ILE A 113 -2.91 -5.84 -3.33
CA ILE A 113 -1.47 -5.66 -3.25
C ILE A 113 -1.25 -4.22 -2.81
N LEU A 114 -0.57 -4.04 -1.68
CA LEU A 114 -0.49 -2.79 -0.94
C LEU A 114 0.99 -2.41 -0.69
N THR A 115 1.24 -1.11 -0.59
CA THR A 115 2.56 -0.52 -0.31
C THR A 115 2.39 0.85 0.35
N ASN A 116 3.52 1.43 0.76
CA ASN A 116 3.62 2.79 1.26
C ASN A 116 4.41 3.63 0.26
N LEU A 117 3.78 4.66 -0.30
CA LEU A 117 4.42 5.70 -1.09
C LEU A 117 5.01 6.75 -0.16
N ASP A 118 6.22 7.17 -0.47
CA ASP A 118 6.91 8.24 0.25
C ASP A 118 6.22 9.59 0.06
N ASN A 119 5.61 9.81 -1.11
CA ASN A 119 4.79 10.98 -1.38
C ASN A 119 3.38 10.83 -0.81
N VAL A 120 3.17 11.25 0.43
CA VAL A 120 1.85 11.24 1.11
C VAL A 120 0.78 12.13 0.44
N ASN A 121 1.19 13.05 -0.44
CA ASN A 121 0.29 13.93 -1.20
C ASN A 121 0.10 13.44 -2.66
N ASP A 122 0.37 12.16 -2.92
CA ASP A 122 0.16 11.59 -4.23
C ASP A 122 -1.34 11.53 -4.56
N ALA A 123 -1.71 11.92 -5.78
CA ALA A 123 -3.11 12.02 -6.19
C ALA A 123 -3.84 10.67 -6.28
N ASP A 124 -3.10 9.56 -6.32
CA ASP A 124 -3.68 8.22 -6.29
C ASP A 124 -4.00 7.74 -4.85
N ILE A 125 -3.63 8.53 -3.83
CA ILE A 125 -4.01 8.30 -2.43
C ILE A 125 -5.40 8.92 -2.20
N PRO A 126 -6.38 8.19 -1.64
CA PRO A 126 -7.71 8.73 -1.39
C PRO A 126 -7.71 10.00 -0.52
N GLU A 127 -8.59 10.94 -0.83
CA GLU A 127 -8.88 12.11 0.02
C GLU A 127 -9.32 11.60 1.39
N ASP A 128 -8.77 12.15 2.48
CA ASP A 128 -8.97 11.70 3.88
C ASP A 128 -8.39 10.31 4.23
N TRP A 129 -7.34 9.86 3.52
CA TRP A 129 -6.66 8.59 3.84
C TRP A 129 -6.16 8.53 5.29
N TYR A 130 -5.57 9.63 5.77
CA TYR A 130 -4.91 9.72 7.07
C TYR A 130 -5.80 10.22 8.22
N ASP A 131 -7.01 10.69 7.92
CA ASP A 131 -7.91 11.31 8.92
C ASP A 131 -8.77 10.29 9.68
N SER A 132 -8.77 9.03 9.23
CA SER A 132 -9.51 7.93 9.87
C SER A 132 -8.61 6.70 10.02
N PHE A 133 -8.85 5.93 11.08
CA PHE A 133 -8.24 4.61 11.21
C PHE A 133 -8.84 3.70 10.15
N ARG A 134 -8.06 3.38 9.11
CA ARG A 134 -8.46 2.44 8.06
C ARG A 134 -7.66 1.17 8.21
N ASN A 135 -8.36 0.04 8.19
CA ASN A 135 -7.73 -1.26 8.06
C ASN A 135 -8.07 -1.84 6.69
N VAL A 136 -7.08 -1.87 5.81
CA VAL A 136 -7.26 -2.39 4.44
C VAL A 136 -6.80 -3.84 4.29
N GLY A 137 -6.37 -4.46 5.38
CA GLY A 137 -6.10 -5.87 5.44
C GLY A 137 -7.35 -6.74 5.31
N GLY A 138 -7.18 -8.03 5.54
CA GLY A 138 -8.19 -9.08 5.39
C GLY A 138 -7.66 -10.37 6.02
N GLY A 139 -8.55 -11.30 6.37
CA GLY A 139 -8.13 -12.62 6.90
C GLY A 139 -7.26 -12.55 8.17
N GLY A 140 -7.51 -11.59 9.07
CA GLY A 140 -6.76 -11.43 10.32
C GLY A 140 -5.45 -10.62 10.21
N VAL A 141 -5.08 -10.16 9.02
CA VAL A 141 -3.96 -9.22 8.83
C VAL A 141 -4.47 -7.80 9.03
N LEU A 142 -3.90 -7.07 10.00
CA LEU A 142 -4.21 -5.66 10.25
C LEU A 142 -3.17 -4.76 9.56
N LEU A 143 -3.58 -4.04 8.51
CA LEU A 143 -2.72 -3.07 7.82
C LEU A 143 -3.32 -1.67 7.99
N PRO A 144 -2.83 -0.88 8.96
CA PRO A 144 -3.36 0.45 9.23
C PRO A 144 -2.93 1.46 8.16
N SER A 145 -3.69 2.55 8.00
CA SER A 145 -3.43 3.61 7.00
C SER A 145 -2.06 4.31 7.13
N GLN A 146 -1.38 4.16 8.26
CA GLN A 146 -0.04 4.65 8.47
C GLN A 146 1.05 3.74 7.88
N GLU A 147 0.74 2.45 7.69
CA GLU A 147 1.69 1.45 7.15
C GLU A 147 1.53 1.27 5.65
N VAL A 148 0.33 1.49 5.11
CA VAL A 148 0.05 1.44 3.67
C VAL A 148 -0.78 2.65 3.25
N ASN A 149 -0.51 3.23 2.08
CA ASN A 149 -1.26 4.36 1.53
C ASN A 149 -1.58 4.23 0.04
N TYR A 150 -1.14 3.14 -0.60
CA TYR A 150 -1.42 2.87 -2.00
C TYR A 150 -1.58 1.38 -2.23
N GLY A 151 -2.40 1.03 -3.22
CA GLY A 151 -2.61 -0.35 -3.58
C GLY A 151 -3.25 -0.55 -4.94
N VAL A 152 -3.35 -1.81 -5.32
CA VAL A 152 -4.15 -2.32 -6.44
C VAL A 152 -4.92 -3.54 -5.96
N SER A 153 -6.01 -3.86 -6.63
CA SER A 153 -6.88 -4.99 -6.29
C SER A 153 -7.40 -5.67 -7.54
N SER A 154 -8.09 -6.79 -7.36
CA SER A 154 -8.90 -7.41 -8.40
C SER A 154 -9.98 -6.46 -8.91
N THR A 155 -10.42 -6.66 -10.16
CA THR A 155 -11.34 -5.75 -10.86
C THR A 155 -12.72 -5.55 -10.23
N ASN A 156 -13.11 -6.44 -9.32
CA ASN A 156 -14.41 -6.45 -8.63
C ASN A 156 -14.44 -5.62 -7.33
N MET A 157 -13.32 -5.00 -6.95
CA MET A 157 -13.26 -4.19 -5.73
C MET A 157 -12.19 -3.09 -5.83
N ASN A 158 -12.29 -2.08 -4.97
CA ASN A 158 -11.20 -1.13 -4.78
C ASN A 158 -10.24 -1.63 -3.68
N TRP A 159 -8.95 -1.33 -3.81
CA TRP A 159 -7.94 -1.77 -2.85
C TRP A 159 -8.15 -1.16 -1.45
N TYR A 160 -8.72 0.05 -1.41
CA TYR A 160 -9.06 0.78 -0.20
C TYR A 160 -10.42 0.41 0.39
N GLU A 161 -11.21 -0.43 -0.28
CA GLU A 161 -12.48 -0.91 0.27
C GLU A 161 -12.23 -1.89 1.41
N TYR A 162 -13.09 -1.87 2.42
CA TYR A 162 -13.06 -2.85 3.50
C TYR A 162 -13.44 -4.23 2.95
N VAL A 163 -12.67 -5.26 3.32
CA VAL A 163 -13.03 -6.65 2.99
C VAL A 163 -13.94 -7.16 4.09
N ILE A 164 -15.20 -7.43 3.75
CA ILE A 164 -16.21 -7.89 4.70
C ILE A 164 -16.15 -9.42 4.73
N SER A 165 -15.77 -10.01 5.87
CA SER A 165 -15.93 -11.44 6.14
C SER A 165 -17.41 -11.83 5.97
N SER A 166 -17.71 -12.94 5.27
CA SER A 166 -19.08 -13.47 5.14
C SER A 166 -19.66 -14.00 6.46
N THR A 167 -18.82 -14.12 7.49
CA THR A 167 -19.20 -14.54 8.84
C THR A 167 -18.80 -13.45 9.84
N CYS A 168 -19.78 -12.67 10.27
CA CYS A 168 -19.68 -11.80 11.44
C CYS A 168 -20.21 -12.57 12.65
N SER A 169 -19.41 -12.73 13.72
CA SER A 169 -19.87 -13.38 14.94
C SER A 169 -19.22 -12.75 16.18
N GLY A 170 -19.76 -11.63 16.66
CA GLY A 170 -19.18 -10.92 17.80
C GLY A 170 -19.90 -9.63 18.19
N ILE A 171 -19.27 -8.84 19.07
CA ILE A 171 -19.83 -7.58 19.58
C ILE A 171 -19.65 -6.49 18.52
N CYS A 172 -20.75 -5.86 18.09
CA CYS A 172 -20.70 -4.72 17.18
C CYS A 172 -20.18 -3.47 17.92
N SER A 173 -19.30 -2.71 17.28
CA SER A 173 -18.68 -1.48 17.78
C SER A 173 -18.77 -0.40 16.72
N THR A 174 -18.94 0.84 17.15
CA THR A 174 -18.89 2.03 16.31
C THR A 174 -17.71 2.86 16.77
N ASP A 175 -17.09 3.52 15.81
CA ASP A 175 -16.11 4.57 16.05
C ASP A 175 -14.77 4.05 16.62
N CYS A 176 -13.92 3.53 15.74
CA CYS A 176 -12.54 3.21 16.08
C CYS A 176 -11.67 4.46 15.89
N GLY A 177 -11.78 5.40 16.83
CA GLY A 177 -10.84 6.51 16.99
C GLY A 177 -9.62 6.14 17.85
N PRO A 178 -8.68 7.07 18.05
CA PRO A 178 -7.50 6.86 18.92
C PRO A 178 -7.86 6.58 20.40
N SER A 179 -9.11 6.81 20.79
CA SER A 179 -9.67 6.50 22.12
C SER A 179 -10.20 5.07 22.28
N GLY A 180 -10.06 4.22 21.25
CA GLY A 180 -10.58 2.84 21.25
C GLY A 180 -12.00 2.76 20.71
N CYS A 181 -12.41 1.56 20.29
CA CYS A 181 -13.75 1.32 19.73
C CYS A 181 -14.79 1.24 20.86
N GLN A 182 -15.90 1.99 20.74
CA GLN A 182 -17.02 1.86 21.68
C GLN A 182 -17.95 0.74 21.25
N SER A 183 -18.19 -0.21 22.17
CA SER A 183 -19.15 -1.30 21.96
C SER A 183 -20.57 -0.73 21.81
N VAL A 184 -21.23 -1.04 20.70
CA VAL A 184 -22.62 -0.67 20.46
C VAL A 184 -23.50 -1.81 20.91
N VAL A 185 -24.25 -1.57 21.98
CA VAL A 185 -25.16 -2.57 22.57
C VAL A 185 -26.54 -2.56 21.87
N SER A 186 -26.77 -1.63 20.93
CA SER A 186 -28.03 -1.47 20.20
C SER A 186 -27.88 -0.65 18.93
N CYS A 187 -28.52 -1.08 17.84
CA CYS A 187 -28.86 -0.31 16.63
C CYS A 187 -28.78 1.22 16.78
N ASP A 188 -27.70 1.84 16.28
CA ASP A 188 -27.61 3.28 16.12
C ASP A 188 -27.63 3.62 14.62
N LEU A 189 -28.70 4.29 14.17
CA LEU A 189 -28.87 4.73 12.78
C LEU A 189 -28.41 6.19 12.58
N THR A 190 -27.87 6.82 13.62
CA THR A 190 -27.53 8.26 13.62
C THR A 190 -26.04 8.52 13.45
N THR A 191 -25.19 7.50 13.57
CA THR A 191 -23.75 7.57 13.35
C THR A 191 -23.42 7.46 11.85
N PRO A 192 -22.76 8.46 11.24
CA PRO A 192 -22.33 8.37 9.84
C PRO A 192 -21.12 7.42 9.74
N GLY A 193 -21.36 6.18 9.32
CA GLY A 193 -20.33 5.16 9.17
C GLY A 193 -20.85 3.79 9.62
N GLY A 194 -20.63 2.74 8.84
CA GLY A 194 -21.12 1.39 9.18
C GLY A 194 -20.64 0.89 10.55
N CYS A 195 -21.34 -0.10 11.10
CA CYS A 195 -20.91 -0.77 12.32
C CYS A 195 -19.83 -1.81 12.01
N TYR A 196 -18.95 -2.09 12.98
CA TYR A 196 -17.88 -3.08 12.84
C TYR A 196 -18.07 -4.17 13.89
N ALA A 197 -18.07 -5.46 13.52
CA ALA A 197 -18.07 -6.53 14.53
C ALA A 197 -16.66 -7.10 14.71
N ASP A 198 -16.23 -7.21 15.97
CA ASP A 198 -15.00 -7.90 16.40
C ASP A 198 -15.39 -9.28 16.96
N ASN A 199 -14.75 -10.36 16.48
CA ASN A 199 -14.94 -11.68 17.07
C ASN A 199 -14.09 -11.80 18.35
N ASN A 200 -14.49 -11.11 19.42
CA ASN A 200 -14.08 -11.32 20.82
C ASN A 200 -12.64 -11.85 21.04
N GLY A 201 -11.64 -11.14 20.52
CA GLY A 201 -10.25 -11.30 20.94
C GLY A 201 -9.33 -11.94 19.92
N GLU A 202 -8.20 -11.25 19.72
CA GLU A 202 -6.97 -11.70 19.07
C GLU A 202 -7.11 -12.04 17.58
N ASN A 203 -6.87 -11.03 16.73
CA ASN A 203 -6.65 -11.16 15.27
C ASN A 203 -7.89 -11.47 14.42
N ALA A 204 -9.10 -11.21 14.92
CA ALA A 204 -10.31 -11.41 14.14
C ALA A 204 -10.55 -10.28 13.13
N ALA A 205 -10.87 -10.66 11.88
CA ALA A 205 -11.26 -9.74 10.82
C ALA A 205 -12.39 -8.81 11.28
N ILE A 206 -12.16 -7.50 11.16
CA ILE A 206 -13.18 -6.47 11.39
C ILE A 206 -14.17 -6.56 10.22
N CYS A 207 -15.41 -7.00 10.46
CA CYS A 207 -16.44 -7.01 9.42
C CYS A 207 -17.32 -5.77 9.51
N VAL A 208 -17.54 -5.08 8.38
CA VAL A 208 -18.50 -3.98 8.30
C VAL A 208 -19.89 -4.56 8.12
N THR A 209 -20.82 -4.20 8.99
CA THR A 209 -22.21 -4.65 8.98
C THR A 209 -23.12 -3.45 9.18
N ASP A 210 -24.35 -3.55 8.67
CA ASP A 210 -25.40 -2.62 9.07
C ASP A 210 -25.57 -2.70 10.59
N CYS A 211 -25.64 -1.53 11.24
CA CYS A 211 -25.88 -1.44 12.68
C CYS A 211 -27.18 -2.12 13.12
N CYS A 212 -28.06 -2.45 12.16
CA CYS A 212 -29.34 -3.13 12.37
C CYS A 212 -29.53 -4.42 11.55
N GLY A 213 -28.45 -5.04 11.09
CA GLY A 213 -28.51 -6.34 10.41
C GLY A 213 -28.72 -7.51 11.39
N PRO A 214 -29.13 -8.70 10.90
CA PRO A 214 -29.24 -9.94 11.69
C PRO A 214 -27.91 -10.39 12.32
N THR A 215 -26.80 -9.77 11.93
CA THR A 215 -25.43 -9.96 12.41
C THR A 215 -25.08 -9.07 13.62
N CYS A 216 -25.90 -8.06 13.95
CA CYS A 216 -25.74 -7.16 15.12
C CYS A 216 -26.92 -7.23 16.12
N SER A 217 -27.73 -8.29 16.08
CA SER A 217 -28.79 -8.50 17.08
C SER A 217 -28.21 -9.15 18.34
N ASN A 218 -28.44 -8.53 19.51
CA ASN A 218 -28.17 -9.09 20.84
C ASN A 218 -28.63 -10.54 21.00
#